data_AF-A0A954UW21-F1
#
_entry.id   AF-A0A954UW21-F1
#
_cell.length_a   1.000
_cell.length_b   1.000
_cell.length_c   1.000
_cell.angle_alpha   90.00
_cell.angle_beta   90.00
_cell.angle_gamma   90.00
#
_symmetry.space_group_name_H-M   'P 1'
#
loop_
_entity.id
_entity.type
_entity.pdbx_description
1 polymer ?
#
loop_
_entity_poly.entity_id
_entity_poly.type
_entity_poly.pdbx_seq_one_letter_code
_entity_poly.pdbx_strand_id
1 'polypeptide(L)'
;MIAFNIPQFIRKSITHRDRSLFAEDINAHHTQLSREIKGKAILVIGGAGTIGSSFIRATLEFNPGRLFVVDTNENGLTELTRDLRSQVGLTLPTDYKTYPMNFGDPVFAKLIHAEGPFDIVANFAAHKHVRSEKDRYSIEALLDNNVFKAHRLLELIAPSPPSHFFCVSTDKAANPVNVMGASKKLMEQVILSYRDRFPVTTARFANVAFSNGSLLAGYLDRLMKGQPIACPADVRRYFVSPEE
;
A
#
# COMPACT_ATOMS: atom_id res chain seq x y z
N MET A 1 13.30 -29.06 0.63
CA MET A 1 13.25 -27.63 0.99
C MET A 1 12.30 -27.50 2.16
N ILE A 2 12.74 -26.94 3.30
CA ILE A 2 11.85 -26.70 4.44
C ILE A 2 10.83 -25.65 3.99
N ALA A 3 9.56 -26.01 3.88
CA ALA A 3 8.49 -25.05 3.61
C ALA A 3 8.32 -24.18 4.85
N PHE A 4 8.98 -23.02 4.87
CA PHE A 4 8.88 -22.08 5.98
C PHE A 4 7.50 -21.42 5.94
N ASN A 5 6.63 -21.77 6.88
CA ASN A 5 5.30 -21.18 7.00
C ASN A 5 5.40 -19.78 7.61
N ILE A 6 5.58 -18.77 6.74
CA ILE A 6 5.71 -17.37 7.13
C ILE A 6 4.51 -16.89 7.97
N PRO A 7 3.23 -17.11 7.57
CA PRO A 7 2.09 -16.69 8.39
C PRO A 7 2.11 -17.25 9.81
N GLN A 8 2.42 -18.54 9.96
CA GLN A 8 2.50 -19.18 11.27
C GLN A 8 3.66 -18.61 12.09
N PHE A 9 4.82 -18.36 11.47
CA PHE A 9 5.96 -17.76 12.15
C PHE A 9 5.67 -16.34 12.62
N ILE A 10 5.00 -15.52 11.81
CA ILE A 10 4.58 -14.17 12.19
C ILE A 10 3.71 -14.26 13.45
N ARG A 11 2.67 -15.09 13.44
CA ARG A 11 1.73 -15.23 14.57
C ARG A 11 2.42 -15.69 15.85
N LYS A 12 3.27 -16.71 15.77
CA LYS A 12 3.88 -17.34 16.95
C LYS A 12 5.10 -16.61 17.49
N SER A 13 5.89 -15.98 16.62
CA SER A 13 7.25 -15.52 16.95
C SER A 13 7.45 -14.01 16.78
N ILE A 14 6.55 -13.30 16.09
CA ILE A 14 6.67 -11.85 15.87
C ILE A 14 5.54 -11.11 16.58
N THR A 15 4.29 -11.40 16.22
CA THR A 15 3.13 -10.69 16.77
C THR A 15 2.63 -11.30 18.07
N HIS A 16 2.97 -12.57 18.33
CA HIS A 16 2.48 -13.36 19.47
C HIS A 16 0.94 -13.33 19.61
N ARG A 17 0.25 -13.36 18.48
CA ARG A 17 -1.21 -13.23 18.39
C ARG A 17 -1.76 -14.24 17.37
N ASP A 18 -2.76 -15.01 17.80
CA ASP A 18 -3.41 -16.01 16.96
C ASP A 18 -4.44 -15.41 15.98
N ARG A 19 -4.98 -14.25 16.33
CA ARG A 19 -5.95 -13.47 15.53
C ARG A 19 -5.43 -12.06 15.27
N SER A 20 -5.85 -11.46 14.16
CA SER A 20 -5.58 -10.05 13.82
C SER A 20 -6.01 -9.12 14.96
N LEU A 21 -5.23 -8.05 15.19
CA LEU A 21 -5.57 -6.97 16.13
C LEU A 21 -6.96 -6.38 15.86
N PHE A 22 -7.30 -6.30 14.57
CA PHE A 22 -8.44 -5.56 14.07
C PHE A 22 -9.65 -6.46 13.78
N ALA A 23 -9.57 -7.75 14.10
CA ALA A 23 -10.65 -8.69 13.79
C ALA A 23 -11.98 -8.30 14.45
N GLU A 24 -11.94 -7.82 15.71
CA GLU A 24 -13.15 -7.38 16.42
C GLU A 24 -13.73 -6.09 15.80
N ASP A 25 -12.87 -5.13 15.47
CA ASP A 25 -13.28 -3.86 14.84
C ASP A 25 -13.86 -4.08 13.43
N ILE A 26 -13.21 -4.92 12.61
CA ILE A 26 -13.70 -5.26 11.27
C ILE A 26 -15.08 -5.92 11.36
N ASN A 27 -15.27 -6.85 12.31
CA ASN A 27 -16.57 -7.50 12.51
C ASN A 27 -17.63 -6.50 12.98
N ALA A 28 -17.30 -5.61 13.92
CA ALA A 28 -18.22 -4.59 14.42
C ALA A 28 -18.65 -3.61 13.30
N HIS A 29 -17.76 -3.31 12.36
CA HIS A 29 -18.00 -2.40 11.25
C HIS A 29 -18.33 -3.10 9.92
N HIS A 30 -18.52 -4.42 9.90
CA HIS A 30 -18.69 -5.19 8.67
C HIS A 30 -19.84 -4.69 7.79
N THR A 31 -21.00 -4.39 8.40
CA THR A 31 -22.17 -3.87 7.66
C THR A 31 -21.88 -2.53 7.01
N GLN A 32 -21.14 -1.65 7.69
CA GLN A 32 -20.73 -0.36 7.15
C GLN A 32 -19.73 -0.56 6.00
N LEU A 33 -18.69 -1.35 6.20
CA LEU A 33 -17.70 -1.66 5.16
C LEU A 33 -18.35 -2.26 3.91
N SER A 34 -19.28 -3.21 4.08
CA SER A 34 -20.03 -3.79 2.97
C SER A 34 -20.83 -2.74 2.22
N ARG A 35 -21.51 -1.81 2.90
CA ARG A 35 -22.27 -0.73 2.26
C ARG A 35 -21.36 0.24 1.49
N GLU A 36 -20.19 0.55 2.03
CA GLU A 36 -19.26 1.52 1.44
C GLU A 36 -18.41 0.93 0.30
N ILE A 37 -18.25 -0.40 0.22
CA ILE A 37 -17.35 -1.07 -0.75
C ILE A 37 -18.11 -1.87 -1.81
N LYS A 38 -19.23 -2.50 -1.46
CA LYS A 38 -19.96 -3.41 -2.36
C LYS A 38 -20.41 -2.67 -3.63
N GLY A 39 -20.08 -3.24 -4.79
CA GLY A 39 -20.43 -2.66 -6.09
C GLY A 39 -19.67 -1.37 -6.46
N LYS A 40 -18.75 -0.89 -5.61
CA LYS A 40 -17.99 0.34 -5.86
C LYS A 40 -16.84 0.16 -6.84
N ALA A 41 -16.45 1.25 -7.50
CA ALA A 41 -15.25 1.32 -8.33
C ALA A 41 -14.03 1.71 -7.50
N ILE A 42 -13.03 0.83 -7.45
CA ILE A 42 -11.81 1.03 -6.66
C ILE A 42 -10.61 1.23 -7.59
N LEU A 43 -9.82 2.27 -7.33
CA LEU A 43 -8.50 2.49 -7.91
C LEU A 43 -7.43 2.32 -6.83
N VAL A 44 -6.49 1.41 -7.05
CA VAL A 44 -5.36 1.16 -6.16
C VAL A 44 -4.05 1.48 -6.87
N ILE A 45 -3.33 2.50 -6.40
CA ILE A 45 -2.03 2.92 -6.91
C ILE A 45 -0.93 2.35 -6.00
N GLY A 46 0.11 1.76 -6.58
CA GLY A 46 1.11 0.99 -5.83
C GLY A 46 0.58 -0.37 -5.36
N GLY A 47 -0.40 -0.93 -6.08
CA GLY A 47 -1.13 -2.13 -5.66
C GLY A 47 -0.33 -3.43 -5.76
N ALA A 48 0.77 -3.47 -6.52
CA ALA A 48 1.66 -4.64 -6.55
C ALA A 48 2.63 -4.67 -5.35
N GLY A 49 2.66 -3.61 -4.52
CA GLY A 49 3.39 -3.58 -3.27
C GLY A 49 2.76 -4.45 -2.17
N THR A 50 3.51 -4.71 -1.11
CA THR A 50 3.02 -5.53 0.02
C THR A 50 1.74 -4.97 0.63
N ILE A 51 1.69 -3.67 0.94
CA ILE A 51 0.52 -3.07 1.59
C ILE A 51 -0.65 -2.94 0.60
N GLY A 52 -0.36 -2.52 -0.63
CA GLY A 52 -1.38 -2.39 -1.68
C GLY A 52 -2.08 -3.71 -1.99
N SER A 53 -1.34 -4.80 -2.08
CA SER A 53 -1.90 -6.14 -2.32
C SER A 53 -2.70 -6.66 -1.12
N SER A 54 -2.27 -6.40 0.12
CA SER A 54 -3.07 -6.70 1.31
C SER A 54 -4.40 -5.91 1.32
N PHE A 55 -4.35 -4.61 1.01
CA PHE A 55 -5.55 -3.78 0.92
C PHE A 55 -6.52 -4.32 -0.15
N ILE A 56 -6.01 -4.69 -1.33
CA ILE A 56 -6.82 -5.29 -2.39
C ILE A 56 -7.53 -6.55 -1.89
N ARG A 57 -6.81 -7.48 -1.24
CA ARG A 57 -7.42 -8.70 -0.70
C ARG A 57 -8.53 -8.38 0.31
N ALA A 58 -8.26 -7.48 1.26
CA ALA A 58 -9.25 -7.07 2.26
C ALA A 58 -10.50 -6.42 1.62
N THR A 59 -10.32 -5.59 0.59
CA THR A 59 -11.48 -4.97 -0.11
C THR A 59 -12.29 -5.96 -0.94
N LEU A 60 -11.66 -6.98 -1.50
CA LEU A 60 -12.33 -7.98 -2.34
C LEU A 60 -13.32 -8.85 -1.56
N GLU A 61 -13.13 -9.02 -0.25
CA GLU A 61 -14.09 -9.70 0.64
C GLU A 61 -15.48 -9.01 0.65
N PHE A 62 -15.52 -7.72 0.32
CA PHE A 62 -16.76 -6.93 0.27
C PHE A 62 -17.38 -6.82 -1.12
N ASN A 63 -16.87 -7.55 -2.12
CA ASN A 63 -17.40 -7.62 -3.49
C ASN A 63 -17.53 -6.26 -4.19
N PRO A 64 -16.42 -5.54 -4.44
CA PRO A 64 -16.45 -4.30 -5.23
C PRO A 64 -16.94 -4.58 -6.66
N GLY A 65 -17.44 -3.55 -7.33
CA GLY A 65 -17.96 -3.65 -8.70
C GLY A 65 -16.87 -3.59 -9.77
N ARG A 66 -15.81 -2.83 -9.50
CA ARG A 66 -14.63 -2.68 -10.38
C ARG A 66 -13.36 -2.53 -9.56
N LEU A 67 -12.25 -3.06 -10.06
CA LEU A 67 -10.95 -2.92 -9.41
C LEU A 67 -9.86 -2.63 -10.44
N PHE A 68 -9.26 -1.45 -10.32
CA PHE A 68 -8.18 -0.99 -11.19
C PHE A 68 -6.92 -0.88 -10.36
N VAL A 69 -5.85 -1.53 -10.80
CA VAL A 69 -4.57 -1.57 -10.08
C VAL A 69 -3.49 -0.95 -10.94
N VAL A 70 -2.82 0.08 -10.43
CA VAL A 70 -1.73 0.79 -11.11
C VAL A 70 -0.45 0.60 -10.32
N ASP A 71 0.61 0.13 -10.98
CA ASP A 71 1.94 0.02 -10.39
C ASP A 71 2.99 0.08 -11.51
N THR A 72 4.22 0.51 -11.23
CA THR A 72 5.30 0.44 -12.21
C THR A 72 5.90 -0.96 -12.35
N ASN A 73 5.66 -1.84 -11.37
CA ASN A 73 6.20 -3.21 -11.36
C ASN A 73 5.28 -4.19 -12.12
N GLU A 74 5.52 -4.35 -13.42
CA GLU A 74 4.77 -5.28 -14.29
C GLU A 74 4.77 -6.72 -13.76
N ASN A 75 5.94 -7.25 -13.38
CA ASN A 75 6.05 -8.59 -12.80
C ASN A 75 5.22 -8.71 -11.51
N GLY A 76 5.26 -7.67 -10.67
CA GLY A 76 4.46 -7.61 -9.45
C GLY A 76 2.95 -7.63 -9.73
N LEU A 77 2.47 -6.94 -10.77
CA LEU A 77 1.06 -6.97 -11.17
C LEU A 77 0.64 -8.34 -11.71
N THR A 78 1.55 -9.02 -12.40
CA THR A 78 1.32 -10.39 -12.89
C THR A 78 1.20 -11.37 -11.72
N GLU A 79 2.14 -11.33 -10.78
CA GLU A 79 2.09 -12.18 -9.58
C GLU A 79 0.87 -11.86 -8.71
N LEU A 80 0.55 -10.58 -8.52
CA LEU A 80 -0.69 -10.17 -7.85
C LEU A 80 -1.92 -10.82 -8.49
N THR A 81 -2.04 -10.75 -9.81
CA THR A 81 -3.18 -11.32 -10.52
C THR A 81 -3.25 -12.85 -10.37
N ARG A 82 -2.10 -13.54 -10.44
CA ARG A 82 -2.02 -14.99 -10.22
C ARG A 82 -2.46 -15.36 -8.81
N ASP A 83 -1.98 -14.64 -7.82
CA ASP A 83 -2.31 -14.86 -6.42
C ASP A 83 -3.81 -14.64 -6.14
N LEU A 84 -4.38 -13.53 -6.61
CA LEU A 84 -5.78 -13.21 -6.38
C LEU A 84 -6.71 -14.23 -7.03
N ARG A 85 -6.37 -14.72 -8.23
CA ARG A 85 -7.14 -15.77 -8.92
C ARG A 85 -7.00 -17.16 -8.31
N SER A 86 -5.90 -17.42 -7.61
CA SER A 86 -5.63 -18.71 -6.99
C SER A 86 -6.16 -18.80 -5.55
N GLN A 87 -6.55 -17.67 -4.96
CA GLN A 87 -7.05 -17.62 -3.60
C GLN A 87 -8.49 -18.16 -3.52
N VAL A 88 -8.67 -19.28 -2.83
CA VAL A 88 -9.99 -19.88 -2.58
C VAL A 88 -10.85 -18.92 -1.77
N GLY A 89 -12.11 -18.74 -2.19
CA GLY A 89 -13.09 -17.89 -1.50
C GLY A 89 -13.03 -16.41 -1.85
N LEU A 90 -12.07 -15.99 -2.69
CA LEU A 90 -11.94 -14.61 -3.14
C LEU A 90 -12.45 -14.51 -4.59
N THR A 91 -13.33 -13.54 -4.86
CA THR A 91 -13.88 -13.31 -6.21
C THR A 91 -13.42 -11.96 -6.73
N LEU A 92 -12.83 -11.94 -7.92
CA LEU A 92 -12.49 -10.69 -8.61
C LEU A 92 -13.75 -10.10 -9.29
N PRO A 93 -13.90 -8.77 -9.32
CA PRO A 93 -14.93 -8.14 -10.13
C PRO A 93 -14.72 -8.48 -11.61
N THR A 94 -15.81 -8.49 -12.39
CA THR A 94 -15.75 -8.69 -13.84
C THR A 94 -14.87 -7.64 -14.51
N ASP A 95 -14.92 -6.40 -14.02
CA ASP A 95 -14.06 -5.30 -14.47
C ASP A 95 -12.83 -5.16 -13.55
N TYR A 96 -11.90 -6.11 -13.70
CA TYR A 96 -10.58 -6.09 -13.06
C TYR A 96 -9.50 -5.80 -14.09
N LYS A 97 -8.77 -4.68 -13.92
CA LYS A 97 -7.71 -4.26 -14.84
C LYS A 97 -6.44 -3.88 -14.07
N THR A 98 -5.29 -4.28 -14.60
CA THR A 98 -3.96 -3.92 -14.08
C THR A 98 -3.18 -3.12 -15.10
N TYR A 99 -2.48 -2.08 -14.67
CA TYR A 99 -1.73 -1.20 -15.54
C TYR A 99 -0.29 -0.99 -15.06
N PRO A 100 0.72 -1.42 -15.85
CA PRO A 100 2.14 -1.23 -15.55
C PRO A 100 2.57 0.22 -15.88
N MET A 101 2.10 1.21 -15.12
CA MET A 101 2.37 2.63 -15.39
C MET A 101 2.62 3.45 -14.13
N ASN A 102 3.29 4.59 -14.27
CA ASN A 102 3.46 5.55 -13.16
C ASN A 102 2.23 6.48 -13.08
N PHE A 103 1.73 6.71 -11.88
CA PHE A 103 0.58 7.60 -11.66
C PHE A 103 0.87 9.08 -11.94
N GLY A 104 2.15 9.45 -12.07
CA GLY A 104 2.57 10.79 -12.51
C GLY A 104 2.68 10.96 -14.02
N ASP A 105 2.51 9.90 -14.82
CA ASP A 105 2.66 9.98 -16.27
C ASP A 105 1.38 10.49 -16.95
N PRO A 106 1.48 11.14 -18.13
CA PRO A 106 0.30 11.62 -18.86
C PRO A 106 -0.71 10.54 -19.24
N VAL A 107 -0.26 9.29 -19.41
CA VAL A 107 -1.15 8.16 -19.70
C VAL A 107 -2.09 7.83 -18.53
N PHE A 108 -1.64 8.06 -17.28
CA PHE A 108 -2.48 7.87 -16.11
C PHE A 108 -3.63 8.89 -16.08
N ALA A 109 -3.38 10.14 -16.49
CA ALA A 109 -4.45 11.12 -16.63
C ALA A 109 -5.51 10.66 -17.64
N LYS A 110 -5.10 10.09 -18.78
CA LYS A 110 -6.04 9.52 -19.78
C LYS A 110 -6.87 8.39 -19.18
N LEU A 111 -6.26 7.51 -18.38
CA LEU A 111 -6.95 6.45 -17.65
C LEU A 111 -8.05 7.04 -16.74
N ILE A 112 -7.72 8.03 -15.90
CA ILE A 112 -8.68 8.65 -14.99
C ILE A 112 -9.86 9.28 -15.75
N HIS A 113 -9.60 9.97 -16.86
CA HIS A 113 -10.65 10.59 -17.67
C HIS A 113 -11.54 9.58 -18.40
N ALA A 114 -10.97 8.47 -18.87
CA ALA A 114 -11.71 7.49 -19.67
C ALA A 114 -12.47 6.47 -18.80
N GLU A 115 -11.91 6.08 -17.66
CA GLU A 115 -12.41 4.97 -16.85
C GLU A 115 -13.02 5.42 -15.52
N GLY A 116 -12.75 6.65 -15.09
CA GLY A 116 -13.37 7.26 -13.92
C GLY A 116 -14.87 7.53 -14.10
N PRO A 117 -15.59 7.90 -13.02
CA PRO A 117 -15.08 8.16 -11.68
C PRO A 117 -14.77 6.87 -10.88
N PHE A 118 -14.01 7.02 -9.80
CA PHE A 118 -13.74 5.98 -8.82
C PHE A 118 -14.30 6.40 -7.46
N ASP A 119 -15.02 5.51 -6.78
CA ASP A 119 -15.57 5.79 -5.44
C ASP A 119 -14.48 5.76 -4.37
N ILE A 120 -13.50 4.85 -4.53
CA ILE A 120 -12.40 4.63 -3.59
C ILE A 120 -11.09 4.75 -4.36
N VAL A 121 -10.24 5.68 -3.93
CA VAL A 121 -8.89 5.86 -4.49
C VAL A 121 -7.87 5.66 -3.37
N ALA A 122 -7.06 4.62 -3.46
CA ALA A 122 -6.05 4.27 -2.46
C ALA A 122 -4.64 4.36 -3.04
N ASN A 123 -3.83 5.28 -2.52
CA ASN A 123 -2.45 5.49 -2.97
C ASN A 123 -1.42 4.92 -1.98
N PHE A 124 -0.81 3.80 -2.36
CA PHE A 124 0.28 3.13 -1.67
C PHE A 124 1.66 3.39 -2.32
N ALA A 125 1.72 4.09 -3.45
CA ALA A 125 2.98 4.37 -4.14
C ALA A 125 3.77 5.47 -3.40
N ALA A 126 4.93 5.10 -2.86
CA ALA A 126 5.85 6.05 -2.24
C ALA A 126 7.29 5.54 -2.27
N HIS A 127 8.25 6.47 -2.35
CA HIS A 127 9.64 6.17 -2.04
C HIS A 127 9.83 6.13 -0.52
N LYS A 128 10.23 4.96 0.00
CA LYS A 128 10.20 4.62 1.43
C LYS A 128 11.57 4.34 2.07
N HIS A 129 12.64 4.23 1.26
CA HIS A 129 13.95 3.84 1.77
C HIS A 129 14.81 5.07 2.05
N VAL A 130 15.25 5.22 3.31
CA VAL A 130 16.22 6.28 3.71
C VAL A 130 17.52 6.18 2.90
N ARG A 131 17.90 4.95 2.49
CA ARG A 131 19.07 4.72 1.63
C ARG A 131 18.93 5.33 0.23
N SER A 132 17.75 5.83 -0.13
CA SER A 132 17.54 6.59 -1.36
C SER A 132 17.94 8.06 -1.22
N GLU A 133 18.46 8.50 -0.07
CA GLU A 133 18.96 9.87 0.15
C GLU A 133 20.46 9.95 -0.16
N LYS A 134 20.89 9.50 -1.35
CA LYS A 134 22.32 9.35 -1.68
C LYS A 134 22.93 10.61 -2.27
N ASP A 135 22.16 11.30 -3.09
CA ASP A 135 22.56 12.47 -3.87
C ASP A 135 21.35 13.35 -4.22
N ARG A 136 21.62 14.50 -4.83
CA ARG A 136 20.59 15.46 -5.25
C ARG A 136 19.51 14.87 -6.17
N TYR A 137 19.86 13.95 -7.07
CA TYR A 137 18.93 13.37 -8.02
C TYR A 137 17.96 12.42 -7.32
N SER A 138 18.49 11.63 -6.39
CA SER A 138 17.70 10.71 -5.58
C SER A 138 16.75 11.44 -4.61
N ILE A 139 17.18 12.58 -4.08
CA ILE A 139 16.33 13.48 -3.27
C ILE A 139 15.25 14.14 -4.13
N GLU A 140 15.60 14.64 -5.32
CA GLU A 140 14.63 15.22 -6.25
C GLU A 140 13.57 14.20 -6.67
N ALA A 141 13.96 12.99 -7.05
CA ALA A 141 13.03 11.92 -7.39
C ALA A 141 12.11 11.55 -6.21
N LEU A 142 12.64 11.57 -5.00
CA LEU A 142 11.89 11.34 -3.76
C LEU A 142 10.85 12.43 -3.50
N LEU A 143 11.19 13.71 -3.72
CA LEU A 143 10.26 14.82 -3.61
C LEU A 143 9.22 14.84 -4.75
N ASP A 144 9.64 14.57 -5.99
CA ASP A 144 8.73 14.44 -7.13
C ASP A 144 7.69 13.34 -6.91
N ASN A 145 8.13 12.15 -6.50
CA ASN A 145 7.19 11.05 -6.28
C ASN A 145 6.28 11.29 -5.08
N ASN A 146 6.84 11.66 -3.93
CA ASN A 146 6.04 11.72 -2.70
C ASN A 146 5.21 13.01 -2.62
N VAL A 147 5.67 14.13 -3.17
CA VAL A 147 5.00 15.43 -2.97
C VAL A 147 4.31 15.89 -4.25
N PHE A 148 5.06 16.10 -5.33
CA PHE A 148 4.53 16.75 -6.53
C PHE A 148 3.56 15.85 -7.29
N LYS A 149 3.88 14.56 -7.48
CA LYS A 149 2.96 13.61 -8.11
C LYS A 149 1.72 13.35 -7.25
N ALA A 150 1.87 13.31 -5.92
CA ALA A 150 0.71 13.18 -5.02
C ALA A 150 -0.24 14.39 -5.14
N HIS A 151 0.30 15.61 -5.19
CA HIS A 151 -0.50 16.81 -5.46
C HIS A 151 -1.22 16.74 -6.82
N ARG A 152 -0.50 16.37 -7.90
CA ARG A 152 -1.08 16.21 -9.24
C ARG A 152 -2.20 15.17 -9.26
N LEU A 153 -2.06 14.07 -8.53
CA LEU A 153 -3.10 13.06 -8.38
C LEU A 153 -4.36 13.64 -7.73
N LEU A 154 -4.21 14.42 -6.65
CA LEU A 154 -5.36 15.04 -5.96
C LEU A 154 -6.09 16.04 -6.86
N GLU A 155 -5.35 16.87 -7.61
CA GLU A 155 -5.92 17.77 -8.60
C GLU A 155 -6.64 17.03 -9.73
N LEU A 156 -6.08 15.90 -10.18
CA LEU A 156 -6.65 15.09 -11.26
C LEU A 156 -7.99 14.44 -10.87
N ILE A 157 -8.16 14.04 -9.61
CA ILE A 157 -9.41 13.40 -9.14
C ILE A 157 -10.41 14.40 -8.55
N ALA A 158 -10.00 15.62 -8.17
CA ALA A 158 -10.87 16.61 -7.55
C ALA A 158 -12.13 16.97 -8.36
N PRO A 159 -12.13 17.02 -9.72
CA PRO A 159 -13.35 17.27 -10.50
C PRO A 159 -14.40 16.16 -10.41
N SER A 160 -14.01 14.96 -9.98
CA SER A 160 -14.89 13.81 -9.77
C SER A 160 -14.51 13.14 -8.45
N PRO A 161 -14.82 13.81 -7.31
CA PRO A 161 -14.24 13.48 -6.02
C PRO A 161 -14.64 12.07 -5.58
N PRO A 162 -13.67 11.26 -5.09
CA PRO A 162 -14.00 9.95 -4.54
C PRO A 162 -14.77 10.11 -3.23
N SER A 163 -15.57 9.10 -2.89
CA SER A 163 -16.18 8.99 -1.55
C SER A 163 -15.11 8.75 -0.47
N HIS A 164 -14.03 8.06 -0.84
CA HIS A 164 -12.91 7.77 0.05
C HIS A 164 -11.58 7.91 -0.70
N PHE A 165 -10.76 8.90 -0.30
CA PHE A 165 -9.34 8.94 -0.67
C PHE A 165 -8.48 8.48 0.49
N PHE A 166 -7.61 7.51 0.24
CA PHE A 166 -6.66 7.00 1.21
C PHE A 166 -5.23 7.12 0.69
N CYS A 167 -4.28 7.50 1.57
CA CYS A 167 -2.87 7.40 1.26
C CYS A 167 -2.02 6.95 2.46
N VAL A 168 -1.00 6.14 2.18
CA VAL A 168 -0.10 5.61 3.19
C VAL A 168 0.85 6.69 3.73
N SER A 169 0.82 6.98 5.03
CA SER A 169 1.85 7.74 5.74
C SER A 169 2.82 6.78 6.47
N THR A 170 3.71 7.28 7.30
CA THR A 170 4.71 6.49 8.03
C THR A 170 4.98 7.10 9.40
N ASP A 171 5.32 6.26 10.37
CA ASP A 171 5.89 6.66 11.67
C ASP A 171 6.99 7.74 11.57
N LYS A 172 7.83 7.67 10.53
CA LYS A 172 8.93 8.61 10.26
C LYS A 172 8.48 10.02 9.90
N ALA A 173 7.19 10.23 9.62
CA ALA A 173 6.62 11.54 9.36
C ALA A 173 6.30 12.32 10.66
N ALA A 174 6.20 11.64 11.81
CA ALA A 174 5.86 12.30 13.08
C ALA A 174 6.92 13.33 13.48
N ASN A 175 8.18 12.88 13.61
CA ASN A 175 9.35 13.70 13.91
C ASN A 175 10.50 13.34 12.94
N PRO A 176 10.52 13.91 11.73
CA PRO A 176 11.46 13.49 10.70
C PRO A 176 12.88 13.92 11.05
N VAL A 177 13.80 12.95 11.05
CA VAL A 177 15.26 13.15 11.24
C VAL A 177 16.06 12.92 9.95
N ASN A 178 15.37 12.65 8.84
CA ASN A 178 15.94 12.42 7.51
C ASN A 178 15.02 12.98 6.41
N VAL A 179 15.53 13.11 5.19
CA VAL A 179 14.82 13.73 4.06
C VAL A 179 13.62 12.90 3.63
N MET A 180 13.71 11.57 3.69
CA MET A 180 12.60 10.68 3.37
C MET A 180 11.42 10.90 4.34
N GLY A 181 11.68 10.97 5.64
CA GLY A 181 10.68 11.28 6.65
C GLY A 181 10.07 12.67 6.45
N ALA A 182 10.90 13.67 6.14
CA ALA A 182 10.43 15.03 5.87
C ALA A 182 9.54 15.09 4.62
N SER A 183 9.90 14.37 3.54
CA SER A 183 9.08 14.28 2.33
C SER A 183 7.73 13.63 2.58
N LYS A 184 7.67 12.63 3.45
CA LYS A 184 6.41 11.95 3.82
C LYS A 184 5.54 12.83 4.70
N LYS A 185 6.14 13.63 5.60
CA LYS A 185 5.42 14.65 6.36
C LYS A 185 4.82 15.72 5.45
N LEU A 186 5.60 16.18 4.46
CA LEU A 186 5.11 17.15 3.48
C LEU A 186 4.01 16.56 2.60
N MET A 187 4.16 15.32 2.15
CA MET A 187 3.11 14.58 1.45
C MET A 187 1.82 14.49 2.29
N GLU A 188 1.92 14.19 3.58
CA GLU A 188 0.76 14.15 4.49
C GLU A 188 0.07 15.52 4.59
N GLN A 189 0.83 16.62 4.68
CA GLN A 189 0.28 17.97 4.68
C GLN A 189 -0.43 18.33 3.36
N VAL A 190 0.18 17.98 2.22
CA VAL A 190 -0.43 18.17 0.89
C VAL A 190 -1.72 17.37 0.76
N ILE A 191 -1.75 16.14 1.24
CA ILE A 191 -2.94 15.30 1.15
C ILE A 191 -4.05 15.86 2.05
N LEU A 192 -3.73 16.20 3.30
CA LEU A 192 -4.69 16.73 4.26
C LEU A 192 -5.23 18.11 3.89
N SER A 193 -4.54 18.90 3.05
CA SER A 193 -5.07 20.18 2.58
C SER A 193 -6.29 20.03 1.65
N TYR A 194 -6.55 18.82 1.13
CA TYR A 194 -7.71 18.52 0.27
C TYR A 194 -8.92 18.01 1.04
N ARG A 195 -8.85 17.88 2.37
CA ARG A 195 -9.93 17.33 3.19
C ARG A 195 -11.25 18.11 3.07
N ASP A 196 -11.18 19.41 2.77
CA ASP A 196 -12.35 20.26 2.61
C ASP A 196 -12.99 20.10 1.21
N ARG A 197 -12.32 19.42 0.27
CA ARG A 197 -12.82 19.11 -1.07
C ARG A 197 -13.45 17.72 -1.15
N PHE A 198 -12.84 16.73 -0.49
CA PHE A 198 -13.37 15.36 -0.41
C PHE A 198 -12.78 14.60 0.80
N PRO A 199 -13.41 13.50 1.25
CA PRO A 199 -12.92 12.73 2.38
C PRO A 199 -11.52 12.16 2.12
N VAL A 200 -10.56 12.68 2.88
CA VAL A 200 -9.16 12.27 2.81
C VAL A 200 -8.78 11.62 4.13
N THR A 201 -8.23 10.42 4.05
CA THR A 201 -7.72 9.68 5.19
C THR A 201 -6.28 9.24 4.96
N THR A 202 -5.53 9.12 6.06
CA THR A 202 -4.18 8.56 6.04
C THR A 202 -4.03 7.62 7.21
N ALA A 203 -3.10 6.67 7.10
CA ALA A 203 -2.72 5.82 8.21
C ALA A 203 -1.19 5.77 8.33
N ARG A 204 -0.72 5.69 9.57
CA ARG A 204 0.69 5.48 9.90
C ARG A 204 0.81 4.06 10.45
N PHE A 205 1.57 3.23 9.75
CA PHE A 205 1.73 1.83 10.12
C PHE A 205 3.05 1.61 10.88
N ALA A 206 3.02 0.58 11.73
CA ALA A 206 4.22 -0.04 12.25
C ALA A 206 4.97 -0.80 11.13
N ASN A 207 6.06 -1.50 11.46
CA ASN A 207 6.74 -2.32 10.47
C ASN A 207 5.87 -3.53 10.08
N VAL A 208 5.56 -3.68 8.79
CA VAL A 208 4.89 -4.89 8.29
C VAL A 208 5.90 -6.03 8.16
N ALA A 209 5.67 -7.11 8.88
CA ALA A 209 6.57 -8.27 8.92
C ALA A 209 6.72 -8.89 7.52
N PHE A 210 7.97 -9.21 7.14
CA PHE A 210 8.33 -9.76 5.81
C PHE A 210 7.88 -8.93 4.60
N SER A 211 7.57 -7.65 4.77
CA SER A 211 7.27 -6.76 3.64
C SER A 211 8.44 -6.65 2.66
N ASN A 212 8.15 -6.36 1.40
CA ASN A 212 9.16 -6.32 0.34
C ASN A 212 10.24 -5.26 0.64
N GLY A 213 11.50 -5.67 0.53
CA GLY A 213 12.68 -4.88 0.87
C GLY A 213 12.93 -4.69 2.37
N SER A 214 12.19 -5.38 3.24
CA SER A 214 12.43 -5.37 4.70
C SER A 214 13.62 -6.25 5.09
N LEU A 215 14.15 -6.01 6.29
CA LEU A 215 15.22 -6.83 6.86
C LEU A 215 14.81 -8.30 7.00
N LEU A 216 13.56 -8.57 7.43
CA LEU A 216 13.03 -9.92 7.59
C LEU A 216 12.88 -10.66 6.26
N ALA A 217 12.43 -9.97 5.19
CA ALA A 217 12.43 -10.57 3.85
C ALA A 217 13.86 -10.92 3.39
N GLY A 218 14.82 -10.02 3.64
CA GLY A 218 16.23 -10.28 3.37
C GLY A 218 16.82 -11.46 4.16
N TYR A 219 16.26 -11.85 5.30
CA TYR A 219 16.71 -13.03 6.04
C TYR A 219 16.38 -14.32 5.29
N LEU A 220 15.19 -14.40 4.69
CA LEU A 220 14.81 -15.55 3.86
C LEU A 220 15.76 -15.69 2.67
N ASP A 221 16.04 -14.60 1.96
CA ASP A 221 16.97 -14.59 0.83
C ASP A 221 18.37 -15.06 1.21
N ARG A 222 18.86 -14.61 2.37
CA ARG A 222 20.20 -14.96 2.86
C ARG A 222 20.26 -16.41 3.31
N LEU A 223 19.23 -16.91 4.01
CA LEU A 223 19.12 -18.31 4.37
C LEU A 223 19.11 -19.21 3.13
N MET A 224 18.33 -18.87 2.10
CA MET A 224 18.29 -19.63 0.84
C MET A 224 19.64 -19.65 0.13
N LYS A 225 20.43 -18.57 0.25
CA LYS A 225 21.76 -18.44 -0.36
C LYS A 225 22.90 -18.96 0.54
N GLY A 226 22.62 -19.47 1.74
CA GLY A 226 23.65 -19.86 2.71
C GLY A 226 24.53 -18.69 3.19
N GLN A 227 23.98 -17.47 3.23
CA GLN A 227 24.69 -16.24 3.57
C GLN A 227 24.49 -15.84 5.05
N PRO A 228 25.47 -15.18 5.69
CA PRO A 228 25.37 -14.76 7.10
C PRO A 228 24.24 -13.77 7.34
N ILE A 229 23.44 -13.90 8.40
CA ILE A 229 22.35 -12.95 8.70
C ILE A 229 22.92 -11.67 9.33
N ALA A 230 22.50 -10.49 8.84
CA ALA A 230 22.83 -9.20 9.44
C ALA A 230 21.68 -8.76 10.36
N CYS A 231 21.90 -8.75 11.68
CA CYS A 231 20.88 -8.37 12.67
C CYS A 231 21.41 -7.31 13.64
N PRO A 232 20.78 -6.13 13.73
CA PRO A 232 21.11 -5.15 14.76
C PRO A 232 20.65 -5.63 16.14
N ALA A 233 21.51 -5.53 17.15
CA ALA A 233 21.22 -6.01 18.51
C ALA A 233 20.56 -4.94 19.41
N ASP A 234 20.64 -3.67 19.01
CA ASP A 234 20.26 -2.48 19.78
C ASP A 234 18.96 -1.82 19.28
N VAL A 235 18.29 -2.44 18.29
CA VAL A 235 17.14 -1.85 17.60
C VAL A 235 15.86 -2.61 17.92
N ARG A 236 14.87 -1.91 18.47
CA ARG A 236 13.50 -2.42 18.67
C ARG A 236 12.53 -1.77 17.68
N ARG A 237 11.55 -2.54 17.19
CA ARG A 237 10.50 -2.09 16.26
C ARG A 237 9.18 -2.76 16.63
N TYR A 238 8.07 -2.05 16.43
CA TYR A 238 6.73 -2.63 16.47
C TYR A 238 6.45 -3.33 15.14
N PHE A 239 5.84 -4.50 15.20
CA PHE A 239 5.50 -5.27 14.01
C PHE A 239 4.01 -5.62 13.97
N VAL A 240 3.46 -5.58 12.75
CA VAL A 240 2.13 -6.08 12.41
C VAL A 240 2.25 -7.15 11.32
N SER A 241 1.26 -8.03 11.21
CA SER A 241 1.18 -8.98 10.10
C SER A 241 0.77 -8.25 8.79
N PRO A 242 0.94 -8.86 7.62
CA PRO A 242 0.38 -8.31 6.38
C PRO A 242 -1.16 -8.25 6.32
N GLU A 243 -1.85 -9.01 7.18
CA GLU A 243 -3.31 -9.02 7.30
C GLU A 243 -3.82 -7.83 8.15
N GLU A 244 -2.97 -7.33 9.04
CA GLU A 244 -3.22 -6.18 9.93
C GLU A 244 -2.84 -4.85 9.27
#